data_AF-A0AAU9PET2-F1
#
_entry.id   AF-A0AAU9PET2-F1
#
_cell.length_a   1.000
_cell.length_b   1.000
_cell.length_c   1.000
_cell.angle_alpha   90.00
_cell.angle_beta   90.00
_cell.angle_gamma   90.00
#
_symmetry.space_group_name_H-M   'P 1'
#
loop_
_entity.id
_entity.type
_entity.pdbx_description
1 polymer ?
#
loop_
_entity_poly.entity_id
_entity_poly.type
_entity_poly.pdbx_seq_one_letter_code
_entity_poly.pdbx_strand_id
1 'polypeptide(L)'
;MLRPPDWLKLPEELIANILQRLSSIEILNSASKVCTTWEKISKDPAMWKVIEIPQPVYHWDMDYDIEILVMKAVDLSCGELIDFSIEGGIEIIHLLEYVVKGNFIYV
;
A
#
# COMPACT_ATOMS: atom_id res chain seq x y z
N MET A 1 16.90 2.49 32.34
CA MET A 1 15.82 2.34 31.35
C MET A 1 16.13 3.23 30.17
N LEU A 2 16.25 2.67 28.96
CA LEU A 2 16.37 3.48 27.75
C LEU A 2 15.01 4.11 27.46
N ARG A 3 15.00 5.42 27.16
CA ARG A 3 13.79 6.14 26.77
C ARG A 3 13.36 5.60 25.38
N PRO A 4 12.06 5.33 25.15
CA PRO A 4 11.61 4.88 23.84
C PRO A 4 12.02 5.89 22.75
N PRO A 5 12.38 5.41 21.54
CA PRO A 5 12.74 6.28 20.42
C PRO A 5 11.63 7.28 20.12
N ASP A 6 12.01 8.52 19.84
CA ASP A 6 11.07 9.54 19.37
C ASP A 6 10.88 9.37 17.85
N TRP A 7 9.91 8.54 17.47
CA TRP A 7 9.60 8.23 16.07
C TRP A 7 9.24 9.46 15.24
N LEU A 8 8.82 10.56 15.87
CA LEU A 8 8.52 11.82 15.20
C LEU A 8 9.78 12.60 14.78
N LYS A 9 10.95 12.25 15.31
CA LYS A 9 12.24 12.87 14.96
C LYS A 9 13.03 12.11 13.90
N LEU A 10 12.50 10.98 13.42
CA LEU A 10 13.11 10.27 12.31
C LEU A 10 13.01 11.12 11.04
N PRO A 11 14.09 11.21 10.24
CA PRO A 11 14.02 11.75 8.88
C PRO A 11 12.92 11.06 8.07
N GLU A 12 12.21 11.81 7.24
CA GLU A 12 11.12 11.28 6.39
C GLU A 12 11.59 10.10 5.54
N GLU A 13 12.84 10.10 5.06
CA GLU A 13 13.44 9.01 4.29
C GLU A 13 13.52 7.69 5.09
N LEU A 14 13.86 7.76 6.39
CA LEU A 14 13.90 6.56 7.24
C LEU A 14 12.49 6.06 7.54
N ILE A 15 11.53 6.97 7.72
CA ILE A 15 10.12 6.61 7.87
C ILE A 15 9.64 5.92 6.59
N ALA A 16 9.92 6.48 5.41
CA ALA A 16 9.59 5.88 4.13
C ALA A 16 10.18 4.47 4.00
N ASN A 17 11.46 4.27 4.37
CA ASN A 17 12.08 2.94 4.34
C ASN A 17 11.40 1.94 5.28
N ILE A 18 10.96 2.38 6.46
CA ILE A 18 10.19 1.54 7.39
C ILE A 18 8.83 1.18 6.78
N LEU A 19 8.12 2.18 6.23
CA LEU A 19 6.81 1.98 5.62
C LEU A 19 6.87 1.06 4.39
N GLN A 20 7.92 1.16 3.57
CA GLN A 20 8.13 0.29 2.40
C GLN A 20 8.35 -1.19 2.77
N ARG A 21 8.60 -1.51 4.03
CA ARG A 21 8.71 -2.90 4.51
C ARG A 21 7.38 -3.48 4.98
N LEU A 22 6.32 -2.67 5.01
CA LEU A 22 4.96 -3.10 5.32
C LEU A 22 4.25 -3.51 4.03
N SER A 23 3.30 -4.42 4.12
CA SER A 23 2.42 -4.74 2.99
C SER A 23 1.57 -3.52 2.59
N SER A 24 1.16 -3.46 1.32
CA SER A 24 0.28 -2.41 0.80
C SER A 24 -0.99 -2.24 1.65
N ILE A 25 -1.52 -3.35 2.16
CA ILE A 25 -2.69 -3.39 3.05
C ILE A 25 -2.37 -2.72 4.40
N GLU A 26 -1.26 -3.06 5.04
CA GLU A 26 -0.85 -2.47 6.33
C GLU A 26 -0.62 -0.96 6.22
N ILE A 27 -0.05 -0.51 5.09
CA ILE A 27 0.14 0.92 4.81
C ILE A 27 -1.22 1.64 4.78
N LEU A 28 -2.18 1.15 3.98
CA LEU A 28 -3.50 1.79 3.81
C LEU A 28 -4.38 1.72 5.06
N ASN A 29 -4.34 0.61 5.79
CA ASN A 29 -5.26 0.37 6.88
C ASN A 29 -4.77 0.84 8.24
N SER A 30 -3.45 0.90 8.43
CA SER A 30 -2.85 1.20 9.73
C SER A 30 -1.85 2.35 9.64
N ALA A 31 -0.77 2.19 8.88
CA ALA A 31 0.36 3.12 8.93
C ALA A 31 -0.02 4.55 8.51
N SER A 32 -0.85 4.69 7.47
CA SER A 32 -1.33 6.00 7.00
C SER A 32 -2.24 6.72 8.01
N LYS A 33 -2.67 6.05 9.08
CA LYS A 33 -3.58 6.59 10.12
C LYS A 33 -2.85 6.91 11.43
N VAL A 34 -1.54 6.66 11.52
CA VAL A 34 -0.75 6.87 12.76
C VAL A 34 -0.54 8.35 13.04
N CYS A 35 -0.02 9.11 12.06
CA CYS A 35 0.19 10.54 12.16
C CYS A 35 0.24 11.18 10.77
N THR A 36 0.18 12.51 10.71
CA THR A 36 0.16 13.28 9.46
C THR A 36 1.43 13.10 8.62
N THR A 37 2.59 12.91 9.25
CA THR A 37 3.84 12.63 8.54
C THR A 37 3.79 11.29 7.82
N TRP A 38 3.28 10.24 8.48
CA TRP A 38 3.14 8.91 7.87
C TRP A 38 2.06 8.91 6.79
N GLU A 39 0.96 9.63 7.01
CA GLU A 39 -0.08 9.84 6.00
C GLU A 39 0.49 10.52 4.74
N LYS A 40 1.27 11.60 4.91
CA LYS A 40 1.90 12.33 3.81
C LYS A 40 2.83 11.42 2.99
N ILE A 41 3.70 10.67 3.67
CA ILE A 41 4.63 9.75 3.01
C ILE A 41 3.85 8.65 2.29
N SER A 42 2.83 8.08 2.92
CA SER A 42 2.00 7.03 2.31
C SER A 42 1.21 7.49 1.08
N LYS A 43 1.05 8.80 0.86
CA LYS A 43 0.41 9.38 -0.33
C LYS A 43 1.40 9.64 -1.47
N ASP A 44 2.69 9.50 -1.23
CA ASP A 44 3.71 9.67 -2.27
C ASP A 44 3.64 8.51 -3.28
N PRO A 45 3.54 8.78 -4.61
CA PRO A 45 3.54 7.74 -5.64
C PRO A 45 4.72 6.78 -5.56
N ALA A 46 5.88 7.23 -5.06
CA ALA A 46 7.05 6.38 -4.88
C ALA A 46 6.82 5.20 -3.91
N MET A 47 5.81 5.28 -3.04
CA MET A 47 5.42 4.19 -2.14
C MET A 47 4.63 3.07 -2.84
N TRP A 48 4.13 3.32 -4.05
CA TRP A 48 3.17 2.46 -4.76
C TRP A 48 3.72 1.94 -6.09
N LYS A 49 5.05 1.91 -6.24
CA LYS A 49 5.73 1.31 -7.40
C LYS A 49 5.62 -0.21 -7.43
N VAL A 50 5.46 -0.81 -6.26
CA VAL A 50 5.25 -2.25 -6.09
C VAL A 50 4.06 -2.41 -5.17
N ILE A 51 3.05 -3.15 -5.62
CA ILE A 51 1.86 -3.46 -4.83
C ILE A 51 1.84 -4.96 -4.59
N GLU A 52 1.88 -5.34 -3.31
CA GLU A 52 1.82 -6.74 -2.88
C GLU A 52 0.58 -6.96 -2.03
N ILE A 53 -0.28 -7.86 -2.49
CA ILE A 53 -1.51 -8.24 -1.81
C ILE A 53 -1.35 -9.68 -1.32
N PRO A 54 -0.94 -9.89 -0.05
CA PRO A 54 -0.75 -11.23 0.49
C PRO A 54 -2.08 -11.98 0.64
N GLN A 55 -2.03 -13.32 0.65
CA GLN A 55 -3.19 -14.16 0.95
C GLN A 55 -3.80 -13.72 2.29
N PRO A 56 -5.12 -13.47 2.36
CA PRO A 56 -5.78 -13.33 3.65
C PRO A 56 -5.67 -14.65 4.39
N VAL A 57 -4.74 -14.73 5.36
CA VAL A 57 -4.52 -15.96 6.14
C VAL A 57 -5.82 -16.39 6.85
N TYR A 58 -6.75 -15.45 7.09
CA TYR A 58 -8.09 -15.69 7.59
C TYR A 58 -9.08 -14.73 6.92
N HIS A 59 -9.76 -15.19 5.87
CA HIS A 59 -10.80 -14.44 5.13
C HIS A 59 -12.00 -13.96 5.98
N TRP A 60 -12.04 -14.24 7.28
CA TRP A 60 -13.23 -14.10 8.12
C TRP A 60 -13.17 -12.94 9.11
N ASP A 61 -12.03 -12.25 9.21
CA ASP A 61 -11.79 -11.18 10.21
C ASP A 61 -11.28 -9.86 9.62
N MET A 62 -11.16 -9.74 8.29
CA MET A 62 -10.74 -8.47 7.67
C MET A 62 -11.96 -7.63 7.34
N ASP A 63 -12.19 -6.61 8.16
CA ASP A 63 -13.29 -5.61 8.04
C ASP A 63 -13.09 -4.65 6.84
N TYR A 64 -12.29 -5.03 5.84
CA TYR A 64 -11.93 -4.19 4.70
C TYR A 64 -12.05 -4.92 3.38
N ASP A 65 -12.59 -4.19 2.40
CA ASP A 65 -12.75 -4.64 1.02
C ASP A 65 -11.40 -4.57 0.28
N ILE A 66 -10.85 -5.72 -0.08
CA ILE A 66 -9.56 -5.84 -0.77
C ILE A 66 -9.60 -5.14 -2.12
N GLU A 67 -10.73 -5.18 -2.84
CA GLU A 67 -10.87 -4.55 -4.14
C GLU A 67 -10.69 -3.04 -4.02
N ILE A 68 -11.36 -2.42 -3.03
CA ILE A 68 -11.24 -0.99 -2.75
C ILE A 68 -9.80 -0.61 -2.38
N LEU A 69 -9.10 -1.44 -1.61
CA LEU A 69 -7.72 -1.18 -1.22
C LEU A 69 -6.76 -1.26 -2.40
N VAL A 70 -6.92 -2.26 -3.26
CA VAL A 70 -6.13 -2.41 -4.49
C VAL A 70 -6.38 -1.22 -5.42
N MET A 71 -7.63 -0.85 -5.65
CA MET A 71 -7.95 0.31 -6.48
C MET A 71 -7.28 1.57 -5.95
N LYS A 72 -7.36 1.81 -4.64
CA LYS A 72 -6.72 2.95 -3.99
C LYS A 72 -5.20 2.93 -4.12
N ALA A 73 -4.56 1.77 -3.97
CA ALA A 73 -3.12 1.61 -4.14
C ALA A 73 -2.68 1.93 -5.59
N VAL A 74 -3.44 1.44 -6.57
CA VAL A 74 -3.22 1.74 -8.00
C VAL A 74 -3.40 3.23 -8.29
N ASP A 75 -4.46 3.87 -7.78
CA ASP A 75 -4.67 5.30 -7.93
C ASP A 75 -3.52 6.12 -7.33
N LEU A 76 -3.03 5.71 -6.16
CA LEU A 76 -1.89 6.37 -5.49
C LEU A 76 -0.58 6.20 -6.27
N SER A 77 -0.42 5.14 -7.06
CA SER A 77 0.75 4.97 -7.93
C SER A 77 0.87 6.05 -9.00
N CYS A 78 -0.22 6.75 -9.34
CA CYS A 78 -0.22 7.80 -10.36
C CYS A 78 0.40 7.35 -11.70
N GLY A 79 0.24 6.07 -12.07
CA GLY A 79 0.81 5.48 -13.28
C GLY A 79 2.29 5.07 -13.17
N GLU A 80 2.91 5.19 -12.00
CA GLU A 80 4.29 4.74 -11.73
C GLU A 80 4.38 3.29 -11.23
N LEU A 81 3.29 2.52 -11.27
CA LEU A 81 3.27 1.12 -10.84
C LEU A 81 4.14 0.28 -11.78
N ILE A 82 5.15 -0.39 -11.21
CA ILE A 82 6.12 -1.24 -11.91
C ILE A 82 5.74 -2.71 -11.76
N ASP A 83 5.30 -3.12 -10.57
CA ASP A 83 4.97 -4.50 -10.28
C ASP A 83 3.73 -4.62 -9.39
N PHE A 84 2.92 -5.63 -9.69
CA PHE A 84 1.70 -5.96 -8.96
C PHE A 84 1.65 -7.45 -8.73
N SER A 85 1.65 -7.86 -7.47
CA SER A 85 1.50 -9.25 -7.09
C SER A 85 0.30 -9.43 -6.17
N ILE A 86 -0.43 -10.51 -6.42
CA ILE A 86 -1.53 -10.94 -5.58
C ILE A 86 -1.40 -12.42 -5.30
N GLU A 87 -1.31 -12.75 -4.02
CA GLU A 87 -1.39 -14.12 -3.57
C GLU A 87 -2.86 -14.41 -3.26
N GLY A 88 -3.55 -15.16 -4.11
CA GLY A 88 -5.01 -15.36 -3.98
C GLY A 88 -5.64 -16.00 -5.20
N GLY A 89 -6.72 -16.76 -5.02
CA GLY A 89 -7.41 -17.48 -6.09
C GLY A 89 -8.16 -16.61 -7.11
N ILE A 90 -8.76 -17.28 -8.09
CA ILE A 90 -9.41 -16.76 -9.32
C ILE A 90 -10.34 -15.56 -9.10
N GLU A 91 -10.96 -15.41 -7.93
CA GLU A 91 -11.94 -14.37 -7.62
C GLU A 91 -11.38 -12.94 -7.76
N ILE A 92 -10.06 -12.76 -7.59
CA ILE A 92 -9.43 -11.43 -7.61
C ILE A 92 -8.76 -11.11 -8.97
N ILE A 93 -8.90 -12.00 -9.97
CA ILE A 93 -8.33 -11.80 -11.32
C ILE A 93 -8.90 -10.54 -12.00
N HIS A 94 -10.13 -10.15 -11.71
CA HIS A 94 -10.74 -8.96 -12.29
C HIS A 94 -10.00 -7.66 -11.89
N LEU A 95 -9.26 -7.66 -10.77
CA LEU A 95 -8.41 -6.52 -10.39
C LEU A 95 -7.21 -6.36 -11.32
N LEU A 96 -6.73 -7.43 -11.96
CA LEU A 96 -5.67 -7.33 -12.96
C LEU A 96 -6.12 -6.49 -14.16
N GLU A 97 -7.39 -6.58 -14.57
CA GLU A 97 -7.90 -5.72 -15.63
C GLU A 97 -7.90 -4.25 -15.25
N TYR A 98 -8.24 -3.94 -14.00
CA TYR A 98 -8.23 -2.56 -13.49
C TYR A 98 -6.80 -2.01 -13.42
N VAL A 99 -5.86 -2.78 -12.87
CA VAL A 99 -4.43 -2.44 -12.82
C VAL A 99 -3.89 -2.15 -14.22
N VAL A 100 -4.19 -3.03 -15.20
CA VAL A 100 -3.77 -2.84 -16.59
C VAL A 100 -4.37 -1.56 -17.17
N LYS A 101 -5.67 -1.30 -16.99
CA LYS A 101 -6.33 -0.08 -17.50
C LYS A 101 -5.81 1.20 -16.84
N GLY A 102 -5.44 1.16 -15.55
CA GLY A 102 -4.91 2.31 -14.81
C GLY A 102 -3.47 2.67 -15.17
N ASN A 103 -2.67 1.71 -15.66
CA ASN A 103 -1.26 1.92 -16.02
C ASN A 103 -1.04 2.39 -17.48
N PHE A 104 -2.03 2.24 -18.35
CA PHE A 104 -1.99 2.84 -19.69
C PHE A 104 -2.78 4.14 -19.67
N ILE A 105 -2.07 5.25 -19.40
CA ILE A 105 -2.54 6.55 -19.88
C ILE A 105 -2.59 6.40 -21.41
N TYR A 106 -3.79 6.42 -22.01
CA TYR A 106 -3.93 6.55 -23.46
C TYR A 106 -3.23 7.85 -23.85
N VAL A 107 -2.02 7.73 -24.41
CA VAL A 107 -1.29 8.84 -25.05
C VAL A 107 -1.92 9.12 -26.40
#